data_AF-A0A3G2GB95-F1
#
_entry.id   AF-A0A3G2GB95-F1
#
_cell.length_a   1.000
_cell.length_b   1.000
_cell.length_c   1.000
_cell.angle_alpha   90.00
_cell.angle_beta   90.00
_cell.angle_gamma   90.00
#
_symmetry.space_group_name_H-M   'P 1'
#
loop_
_entity.id
_entity.type
_entity.pdbx_description
1 polymer ?
#
loop_
_entity_poly.entity_id
_entity_poly.type
_entity_poly.pdbx_seq_one_letter_code
_entity_poly.pdbx_strand_id
1 'polypeptide(L)'
;MDELKGLRKHLTPQLSIDNKINTLIQVSQVLRTINLTSTFASNISTEFTGLEVFGERYNNFPRITSVIDDAILYYDEQLKAF
;
A
#
# COMPACT_ATOMS: atom_id res chain seq x y z
N MET A 1 5.80 -10.26 6.49
CA MET A 1 5.17 -9.16 7.26
C MET A 1 6.11 -7.96 7.44
N ASP A 2 7.37 -8.21 7.78
CA ASP A 2 8.39 -7.15 7.90
C ASP A 2 8.59 -6.34 6.62
N GLU A 3 8.46 -6.98 5.45
CA GLU A 3 8.54 -6.32 4.15
C GLU A 3 7.44 -5.27 3.95
N LEU A 4 6.17 -5.59 4.25
CA LEU A 4 5.05 -4.64 4.15
C LEU A 4 5.23 -3.44 5.11
N LYS A 5 5.68 -3.71 6.33
CA LYS A 5 6.03 -2.68 7.32
C LYS A 5 7.21 -1.81 6.85
N GLY A 6 8.19 -2.43 6.20
CA GLY A 6 9.32 -1.73 5.57
C GLY A 6 8.86 -0.78 4.47
N LEU A 7 8.05 -1.26 3.53
CA LEU A 7 7.51 -0.44 2.44
C LEU A 7 6.67 0.73 2.96
N ARG A 8 5.85 0.50 4.00
CA ARG A 8 5.05 1.54 4.65
C ARG A 8 5.89 2.69 5.22
N LYS A 9 7.06 2.39 5.80
CA LYS A 9 7.99 3.40 6.33
C LYS A 9 8.60 4.27 5.24
N HIS A 10 8.79 3.71 4.05
CA HIS A 10 9.30 4.47 2.92
C HIS A 10 8.24 5.42 2.38
N LEU A 11 6.95 5.06 2.39
CA LEU A 11 5.86 5.94 1.98
C LEU A 11 5.70 7.16 2.91
N THR A 12 6.32 8.26 2.50
CA THR A 12 6.26 9.60 3.11
C THR A 12 5.66 10.62 2.14
N PRO A 13 5.03 11.70 2.64
CA PRO A 13 4.42 12.73 1.79
C PRO A 13 5.42 13.39 0.82
N GLN A 14 6.68 13.52 1.22
CA GLN A 14 7.75 14.21 0.48
C GLN A 14 8.30 13.40 -0.70
N LEU A 15 7.92 12.13 -0.84
CA LEU A 15 8.35 11.33 -2.00
C LEU A 15 7.79 11.87 -3.30
N SER A 16 8.62 11.80 -4.35
CA SER A 16 8.19 11.98 -5.73
C SER A 16 7.11 10.97 -6.09
N ILE A 17 6.28 11.32 -7.07
CA ILE A 17 5.19 10.44 -7.55
C ILE A 17 5.74 9.12 -8.05
N ASP A 18 6.81 9.14 -8.85
CA ASP A 18 7.41 7.92 -9.39
C ASP A 18 7.81 6.94 -8.28
N ASN A 19 8.38 7.46 -7.19
CA ASN A 19 8.77 6.63 -6.07
C ASN A 19 7.57 6.18 -5.23
N LYS A 20 6.51 6.99 -5.10
CA LYS A 20 5.23 6.56 -4.50
C LYS A 20 4.63 5.41 -5.31
N ILE A 21 4.54 5.56 -6.63
CA ILE A 21 4.05 4.54 -7.56
C ILE A 21 4.86 3.25 -7.43
N ASN A 22 6.19 3.34 -7.52
CA ASN A 22 7.07 2.17 -7.39
C ASN A 22 6.90 1.46 -6.04
N THR A 23 6.74 2.22 -4.96
CA THR A 23 6.54 1.63 -3.63
C THR A 23 5.16 0.96 -3.52
N LEU A 24 4.12 1.54 -4.12
CA LEU A 24 2.77 0.97 -4.12
C LEU A 24 2.65 -0.31 -4.96
N ILE A 25 3.40 -0.40 -6.06
CA ILE A 25 3.52 -1.65 -6.84
C ILE A 25 4.08 -2.76 -5.96
N GLN A 26 5.17 -2.49 -5.23
CA GLN A 26 5.78 -3.45 -4.31
C GLN A 26 4.81 -3.85 -3.19
N VAL A 27 4.10 -2.88 -2.60
CA VAL A 27 3.06 -3.16 -1.60
C VAL A 27 1.98 -4.09 -2.16
N SER A 28 1.47 -3.82 -3.37
CA SER A 28 0.46 -4.66 -4.02
C SER A 28 0.97 -6.10 -4.25
N GLN A 29 2.22 -6.26 -4.67
CA GLN A 29 2.85 -7.58 -4.84
C GLN A 29 2.95 -8.34 -3.52
N VAL A 30 3.43 -7.70 -2.45
CA VAL A 30 3.53 -8.32 -1.12
C VAL A 30 2.14 -8.73 -0.62
N LEU A 31 1.14 -7.87 -0.75
CA LEU A 31 -0.23 -8.18 -0.35
C LEU A 31 -0.81 -9.38 -1.11
N ARG A 32 -0.53 -9.50 -2.42
CA ARG A 32 -0.97 -10.64 -3.24
C ARG A 32 -0.26 -11.94 -2.85
N THR A 33 1.02 -11.87 -2.46
CA THR A 33 1.76 -13.04 -1.96
C THR A 33 1.19 -13.54 -0.63
N ILE A 34 0.77 -12.63 0.25
CA ILE A 34 0.10 -12.99 1.51
C ILE A 34 -1.29 -13.54 1.25
N ASN A 35 -2.08 -12.86 0.41
CA ASN A 35 -3.43 -13.27 0.04
C ASN A 35 -3.82 -12.73 -1.34
N LEU A 36 -3.92 -13.64 -2.32
CA LEU A 36 -4.25 -13.33 -3.71
C LEU A 36 -5.62 -12.66 -3.89
N THR A 37 -6.58 -12.89 -2.98
CA THR A 37 -7.94 -12.31 -3.04
C THR A 37 -8.12 -11.10 -2.11
N SER A 38 -7.02 -10.57 -1.56
CA SER A 38 -7.07 -9.47 -0.61
C SER A 38 -7.69 -8.20 -1.20
N THR A 39 -8.74 -7.70 -0.53
CA THR A 39 -9.34 -6.39 -0.82
C THR A 39 -8.31 -5.25 -0.68
N PHE A 40 -7.29 -5.40 0.17
CA PHE A 40 -6.22 -4.42 0.32
C PHE A 40 -5.41 -4.26 -0.97
N ALA A 41 -5.08 -5.35 -1.66
CA ALA A 41 -4.33 -5.29 -2.92
C ALA A 41 -5.13 -4.55 -4.00
N SER A 42 -6.46 -4.77 -4.05
CA SER A 42 -7.33 -4.06 -4.99
C SER A 42 -7.44 -2.57 -4.67
N ASN A 43 -7.58 -2.20 -3.39
CA ASN A 43 -7.64 -0.80 -2.96
C ASN A 43 -6.35 -0.06 -3.33
N ILE A 44 -5.18 -0.68 -3.12
CA ILE A 44 -3.88 -0.10 -3.50
C ILE A 44 -3.75 0.06 -5.02
N SER A 45 -4.25 -0.89 -5.81
CA SER A 45 -4.27 -0.76 -7.28
C SER A 45 -5.12 0.43 -7.76
N THR A 46 -6.25 0.72 -7.12
CA THR A 46 -7.06 1.90 -7.44
C THR A 46 -6.30 3.20 -7.18
N GLU A 47 -5.59 3.28 -6.05
CA GLU A 47 -4.79 4.46 -5.70
C GLU A 47 -3.60 4.65 -6.66
N PHE A 48 -2.97 3.56 -7.10
CA PHE A 48 -1.96 3.57 -8.15
C PHE A 48 -2.49 4.20 -9.44
N THR A 49 -3.66 3.76 -9.93
CA THR A 49 -4.28 4.35 -11.14
C THR A 49 -4.60 5.84 -10.93
N GLY A 50 -5.02 6.23 -9.73
CA GLY A 50 -5.23 7.64 -9.39
C GLY A 50 -3.95 8.48 -9.50
N LEU A 51 -2.83 7.98 -8.95
CA LEU A 51 -1.53 8.64 -9.03
C LEU A 51 -1.00 8.69 -10.47
N GLU A 52 -1.15 7.63 -11.26
CA GLU A 52 -0.72 7.61 -12.66
C GLU A 52 -1.49 8.60 -13.52
N VAL A 53 -2.81 8.70 -13.34
CA VAL A 53 -3.68 9.54 -14.17
C VAL A 53 -3.61 11.01 -13.77
N PHE A 54 -3.60 11.29 -12.46
CA PHE A 54 -3.75 12.67 -11.95
C PHE A 54 -2.45 13.26 -11.39
N GLY A 55 -1.39 12.47 -11.23
CA GLY A 55 -0.08 12.93 -10.77
C GLY A 55 -0.15 13.71 -9.45
N GLU A 56 0.45 14.90 -9.43
CA GLU A 56 0.56 15.74 -8.22
C GLU A 56 -0.79 16.27 -7.73
N ARG A 57 -1.79 16.28 -8.61
CA ARG A 57 -3.16 16.71 -8.25
C ARG A 57 -3.91 15.64 -7.45
N TYR A 58 -3.39 14.42 -7.41
CA TYR A 58 -3.97 13.32 -6.65
C TYR A 58 -3.60 13.41 -5.16
N ASN A 59 -4.39 14.16 -4.39
CA ASN A 59 -4.10 14.41 -2.98
C ASN A 59 -4.69 13.33 -2.05
N ASN A 60 -4.47 12.04 -2.37
CA ASN A 60 -5.08 10.92 -1.65
C ASN A 60 -4.06 10.13 -0.79
N PHE A 61 -2.87 10.71 -0.58
CA PHE A 61 -1.80 10.10 0.19
C PHE A 61 -2.21 9.60 1.60
N PRO A 62 -3.03 10.35 2.39
CA PRO A 62 -3.50 9.85 3.68
C PRO A 62 -4.31 8.55 3.57
N ARG A 63 -5.15 8.43 2.53
CA ARG A 63 -5.96 7.24 2.28
C ARG A 63 -5.09 6.06 1.89
N ILE A 64 -4.11 6.28 1.01
CA ILE A 64 -3.11 5.28 0.62
C ILE A 64 -2.43 4.69 1.86
N THR A 65 -1.90 5.55 2.73
CA THR A 65 -1.20 5.10 3.94
C THR A 65 -2.12 4.34 4.89
N SER A 66 -3.37 4.79 5.03
CA SER A 66 -4.38 4.12 5.88
C SER A 66 -4.67 2.70 5.41
N VAL A 67 -4.86 2.47 4.10
CA VAL A 67 -5.12 1.13 3.55
C VAL A 67 -3.97 0.17 3.86
N ILE A 68 -2.73 0.66 3.83
CA ILE A 68 -1.54 -0.15 4.14
C ILE A 68 -1.45 -0.41 5.65
N ASP A 69 -1.74 0.59 6.48
CA ASP A 69 -1.75 0.45 7.94
C ASP A 69 -2.82 -0.56 8.38
N ASP A 70 -4.02 -0.51 7.80
CA ASP A 70 -5.10 -1.47 8.04
C ASP A 70 -4.72 -2.89 7.59
N ALA A 71 -4.07 -3.02 6.43
CA ALA A 71 -3.56 -4.30 5.97
C ALA A 71 -2.51 -4.87 6.93
N ILE A 72 -1.64 -4.02 7.47
CA ILE A 72 -0.63 -4.42 8.44
C ILE A 72 -1.28 -4.95 9.71
N LEU A 73 -2.24 -4.21 10.26
CA LEU A 73 -2.95 -4.62 11.46
C LEU A 73 -3.70 -5.94 11.24
N TYR A 74 -4.45 -6.05 10.15
CA TYR A 74 -5.21 -7.25 9.83
C TYR A 74 -4.32 -8.51 9.74
N TYR A 75 -3.21 -8.45 9.01
CA TYR A 75 -2.34 -9.61 8.87
C TYR A 75 -1.51 -9.91 10.13
N ASP A 76 -1.13 -8.89 10.90
CA ASP A 76 -0.50 -9.09 12.21
C ASP A 76 -1.46 -9.81 13.19
N GLU A 77 -2.75 -9.45 13.19
CA GLU A 77 -3.77 -10.11 14.01
C GLU A 77 -4.02 -11.55 13.57
N GLN A 78 -4.15 -11.78 12.25
CA GLN A 78 -4.30 -13.14 11.71
C GLN A 78 -3.13 -14.03 12.09
N LEU A 79 -1.89 -13.54 12.00
CA LEU A 79 -0.69 -14.31 12.38
C LEU A 79 -0.58 -14.59 13.89
N LYS A 80 -1.20 -13.78 14.74
CA LYS A 80 -1.26 -14.01 16.20
C LYS A 80 -2.38 -14.97 16.61
N ALA A 81 -3.37 -15.18 15.73
CA ALA A 81 -4.49 -16.08 15.98
C ALA A 81 -4.14 -17.56 15.69
N PHE A 82 -2.95 -17.83 15.15
CA PHE A 82 -2.37 -19.16 14.94
C PHE A 82 -1.19 -19.40 15.87
#